data_AF-A0A4Y8HZN4-F1
#
_entry.id   AF-A0A4Y8HZN4-F1
#
_cell.length_a   1.000
_cell.length_b   1.000
_cell.length_c   1.000
_cell.angle_alpha   90.00
_cell.angle_beta   90.00
_cell.angle_gamma   90.00
#
_symmetry.space_group_name_H-M   'P 1'
#
loop_
_entity.id
_entity.type
_entity.pdbx_description
1 polymer ?
#
loop_
_entity_poly.entity_id
_entity_poly.type
_entity_poly.pdbx_seq_one_letter_code
_entity_poly.pdbx_strand_id
1 'polypeptide(L)'
;MKIKMKKIAIGLSITLNVIILAIVILVWSGIALNLLIGLFALPTHERWVSQFEVIRVKPGDTVFLGDSITEGGSWHELFPESNVRNRGIGGDVTMGVIARLDQITDGQPAQIFLLIGTNDLFGGVSQTDIVANIIRIIEEVHDASPQTDVFVQSILPRSESYQESIESLNSALETAIVGKATWVNLYPLFLDETGKSIDDSLSNDELHLLGQGYIVWRDAIAHLINRS
;
A
#
# COMPACT_ATOMS: atom_id res chain seq x y z
N MET A 1 -33.39 -40.79 34.80
CA MET A 1 -33.52 -39.68 33.84
C MET A 1 -32.67 -38.44 34.20
N LYS A 2 -32.83 -37.85 35.40
CA LYS A 2 -32.10 -36.63 35.83
C LYS A 2 -30.56 -36.70 35.79
N ILE A 3 -29.96 -37.84 36.13
CA ILE A 3 -28.49 -38.01 36.14
C ILE A 3 -27.90 -38.01 34.72
N LYS A 4 -28.62 -38.59 33.75
CA LYS A 4 -28.18 -38.66 32.35
C LYS A 4 -28.19 -37.27 31.70
N MET A 5 -29.22 -36.47 31.97
CA MET A 5 -29.29 -35.06 31.53
C MET A 5 -28.16 -34.19 32.12
N LYS A 6 -27.80 -34.37 33.40
CA LYS A 6 -26.67 -33.63 34.00
C LYS A 6 -25.34 -33.93 33.32
N LYS A 7 -25.06 -35.20 32.99
CA LYS A 7 -23.82 -35.58 32.27
C LYS A 7 -23.75 -34.99 30.86
N ILE A 8 -24.88 -34.96 30.14
CA ILE A 8 -24.96 -34.34 28.81
C ILE A 8 -24.74 -32.82 28.90
N ALA A 9 -25.37 -32.15 29.86
CA ALA A 9 -25.19 -30.70 30.06
C ALA A 9 -23.75 -30.33 30.43
N ILE A 10 -23.09 -31.11 31.28
CA ILE A 10 -21.68 -30.92 31.63
C ILE A 10 -20.78 -31.14 30.40
N GLY A 11 -21.03 -32.20 29.62
CA GLY A 11 -20.29 -32.45 28.38
C GLY A 11 -20.39 -31.28 27.40
N LEU A 12 -21.61 -30.79 27.14
CA LEU A 12 -21.86 -29.63 26.29
C LEU A 12 -21.16 -28.36 26.80
N SER A 13 -21.20 -28.12 28.13
CA SER A 13 -20.55 -26.97 28.73
C SER A 13 -19.03 -27.03 28.61
N ILE A 14 -18.41 -28.19 28.82
CA ILE A 14 -16.97 -28.37 28.65
C ILE A 14 -16.59 -28.15 27.19
N THR A 15 -17.31 -28.75 26.24
CA THR A 15 -17.06 -28.56 24.80
C THR A 15 -17.17 -27.08 24.41
N LEU A 16 -18.20 -26.38 24.87
CA LEU A 16 -18.40 -24.96 24.58
C LEU A 16 -17.25 -24.10 25.14
N ASN A 17 -16.81 -24.36 26.38
CA ASN A 17 -15.70 -23.62 26.98
C ASN A 17 -14.37 -23.89 26.28
N VAL A 18 -14.12 -25.13 25.83
CA VAL A 18 -12.92 -25.46 25.04
C VAL A 18 -12.93 -24.74 23.70
N ILE A 19 -14.08 -24.66 23.03
CA ILE A 19 -14.23 -23.90 21.77
C ILE A 19 -13.99 -22.41 22.01
N ILE A 20 -14.59 -21.83 23.05
CA ILE A 20 -14.37 -20.42 23.41
C ILE A 20 -12.90 -20.16 23.71
N LEU A 21 -12.26 -21.02 24.50
CA LEU A 21 -10.83 -20.88 24.82
C LEU A 21 -9.96 -21.00 23.57
N ALA A 22 -10.26 -21.92 22.66
CA ALA A 22 -9.57 -22.04 21.39
C ALA A 22 -9.73 -20.79 20.51
N ILE A 23 -10.94 -20.21 20.45
CA ILE A 23 -11.20 -18.95 19.74
C ILE A 23 -10.42 -17.80 20.39
N VAL A 24 -10.42 -17.70 21.72
CA VAL A 24 -9.66 -16.68 22.45
C VAL A 24 -8.16 -16.81 22.16
N ILE A 25 -7.61 -18.02 22.18
CA ILE A 25 -6.21 -18.27 21.83
C ILE A 25 -5.93 -17.90 20.37
N LEU A 26 -6.81 -18.24 19.43
CA LEU A 26 -6.68 -17.89 18.02
C LEU A 26 -6.72 -16.38 17.78
N VAL A 27 -7.55 -15.65 18.52
CA VAL A 27 -7.62 -14.18 18.48
C VAL A 27 -6.37 -13.55 19.10
N TRP A 28 -5.97 -14.01 20.29
CA TRP A 28 -4.79 -13.48 20.99
C TRP A 28 -3.46 -13.80 20.30
N SER A 29 -3.38 -14.92 19.57
CA SER A 29 -2.19 -15.29 18.81
C SER A 29 -2.04 -14.52 17.49
N GLY A 30 -3.00 -13.67 17.11
CA GLY A 30 -3.01 -12.99 15.81
C GLY A 30 -3.31 -13.90 14.61
N ILE A 31 -3.38 -15.23 14.82
CA ILE A 31 -3.63 -16.22 13.76
C ILE A 31 -5.01 -16.01 13.14
N ALA A 32 -6.05 -15.74 13.95
CA ALA A 32 -7.39 -15.48 13.43
C ALA A 32 -7.45 -14.25 12.52
N LEU A 33 -6.71 -13.19 12.87
CA LEU A 33 -6.65 -11.97 12.07
C LEU A 33 -5.93 -12.21 10.74
N ASN A 34 -4.78 -12.91 10.76
CA ASN A 34 -4.05 -13.26 9.55
C ASN A 34 -4.85 -14.15 8.59
N LEU A 35 -5.62 -15.12 9.13
CA LEU A 35 -6.53 -15.95 8.34
C LEU A 35 -7.66 -15.13 7.71
N LEU A 36 -8.24 -14.18 8.45
CA LEU A 36 -9.27 -13.27 7.94
C LEU A 36 -8.72 -12.35 6.85
N ILE A 37 -7.54 -11.76 7.07
CA ILE A 37 -6.86 -10.93 6.06
C ILE A 37 -6.61 -11.77 4.80
N GLY A 38 -6.05 -12.98 4.91
CA GLY A 38 -5.82 -13.84 3.75
C GLY A 38 -7.09 -14.19 2.98
N LEU A 39 -8.21 -14.42 3.69
CA LEU A 39 -9.49 -14.77 3.07
C LEU A 39 -10.09 -13.63 2.23
N PHE A 40 -9.87 -12.37 2.63
CA PHE A 40 -10.45 -11.20 1.95
C PHE A 40 -9.46 -10.45 1.06
N ALA A 41 -8.20 -10.35 1.46
CA ALA A 41 -7.17 -9.61 0.73
C ALA A 41 -6.70 -10.36 -0.53
N LEU A 42 -6.41 -11.68 -0.45
CA LEU A 42 -5.89 -12.43 -1.60
C LEU A 42 -6.87 -12.45 -2.80
N PRO A 43 -8.18 -12.75 -2.62
CA PRO A 43 -9.11 -12.69 -3.74
C PRO A 43 -9.29 -11.27 -4.29
N THR A 44 -9.11 -10.24 -3.47
CA THR A 44 -9.20 -8.83 -3.90
C THR A 44 -7.99 -8.44 -4.75
N HIS A 45 -6.79 -8.88 -4.34
CA HIS A 45 -5.57 -8.70 -5.12
C HIS A 45 -5.67 -9.36 -6.50
N GLU A 46 -6.09 -10.63 -6.59
CA GLU A 46 -6.26 -11.34 -7.87
C GLU A 46 -7.27 -10.66 -8.80
N ARG A 47 -8.35 -10.08 -8.25
CA ARG A 47 -9.34 -9.30 -9.04
C ARG A 47 -8.73 -8.04 -9.64
N TRP A 48 -7.86 -7.35 -8.92
CA TRP A 48 -7.19 -6.15 -9.45
C TRP A 48 -6.14 -6.51 -10.50
N VAL A 49 -5.29 -7.50 -10.21
CA VAL A 49 -4.28 -8.02 -11.15
C VAL A 49 -4.94 -8.45 -12.47
N SER A 50 -6.01 -9.26 -12.41
CA SER A 50 -6.72 -9.71 -13.62
C SER A 50 -7.40 -8.55 -14.39
N GLN A 51 -7.86 -7.50 -13.71
CA GLN A 51 -8.34 -6.30 -14.39
C GLN A 51 -7.21 -5.56 -15.10
N PHE A 52 -6.03 -5.45 -14.50
CA PHE A 52 -4.89 -4.75 -15.09
C PHE A 52 -4.27 -5.52 -16.28
N GLU A 53 -4.36 -6.85 -16.31
CA GLU A 53 -3.98 -7.66 -17.49
C GLU A 53 -4.79 -7.31 -18.75
N VAL A 54 -6.08 -6.98 -18.58
CA VAL A 54 -6.99 -6.68 -19.69
C VAL A 54 -7.12 -5.18 -19.97
N ILE A 55 -7.05 -4.33 -18.94
CA ILE A 55 -7.07 -2.86 -19.04
C ILE A 55 -5.62 -2.35 -19.05
N ARG A 56 -4.95 -2.54 -20.18
CA ARG A 56 -3.51 -2.31 -20.30
C ARG A 56 -3.10 -0.84 -20.21
N VAL A 57 -1.89 -0.62 -19.69
CA VAL A 57 -1.15 0.64 -19.82
C VAL A 57 -0.78 0.85 -21.29
N LYS A 58 -0.75 2.10 -21.73
CA LYS A 58 -0.40 2.49 -23.10
C LYS A 58 0.76 3.50 -23.11
N PRO A 59 1.47 3.61 -24.24
CA PRO A 59 2.47 4.65 -24.39
C PRO A 59 1.87 6.04 -24.15
N GLY A 60 2.56 6.87 -23.38
CA GLY A 60 2.09 8.21 -23.00
C GLY A 60 1.19 8.27 -21.76
N ASP A 61 0.77 7.13 -21.19
CA ASP A 61 0.04 7.12 -19.92
C ASP A 61 0.94 7.60 -18.76
N THR A 62 0.33 8.24 -17.76
CA THR A 62 0.90 8.48 -16.43
C THR A 62 0.33 7.47 -15.45
N VAL A 63 1.17 6.63 -14.84
CA VAL A 63 0.76 5.54 -13.97
C VAL A 63 1.00 5.91 -12.51
N PHE A 64 -0.04 5.79 -11.69
CA PHE A 64 0.09 5.81 -10.23
C PHE A 64 0.14 4.37 -9.74
N LEU A 65 1.27 3.95 -9.17
CA LEU A 65 1.57 2.58 -8.77
C LEU A 65 1.81 2.52 -7.26
N GLY A 66 1.09 1.64 -6.56
CA GLY A 66 1.22 1.56 -5.11
C GLY A 66 0.22 0.64 -4.45
N ASP A 67 -0.09 0.96 -3.19
CA ASP A 67 -1.00 0.20 -2.34
C ASP A 67 -2.41 0.82 -2.24
N SER A 68 -3.12 0.64 -1.12
CA SER A 68 -4.46 1.17 -0.86
C SER A 68 -4.52 2.70 -0.91
N ILE A 69 -3.43 3.38 -0.52
CA ILE A 69 -3.35 4.84 -0.56
C ILE A 69 -3.35 5.33 -2.01
N THR A 70 -2.74 4.56 -2.92
CA THR A 70 -2.83 4.83 -4.36
C THR A 70 -4.17 4.38 -4.95
N GLU A 71 -4.68 3.21 -4.53
CA GLU A 71 -5.99 2.70 -4.99
C GLU A 71 -7.12 3.69 -4.74
N GLY A 72 -7.14 4.31 -3.55
CA GLY A 72 -8.22 5.22 -3.14
C GLY A 72 -8.27 6.56 -3.87
N GLY A 73 -7.26 6.90 -4.68
CA GLY A 73 -7.22 8.15 -5.43
C GLY A 73 -8.09 8.12 -6.69
N SER A 74 -9.01 9.10 -6.81
CA SER A 74 -9.71 9.40 -8.07
C SER A 74 -8.79 10.11 -9.09
N TRP A 75 -7.64 9.51 -9.42
CA TRP A 75 -6.56 10.17 -10.18
C TRP A 75 -7.00 10.77 -11.52
N HIS A 76 -7.92 10.10 -12.22
CA HIS A 76 -8.47 10.59 -13.48
C HIS A 76 -9.34 11.85 -13.32
N GLU A 77 -9.97 12.05 -12.16
CA GLU A 77 -10.72 13.27 -11.83
C GLU A 77 -9.79 14.36 -11.27
N LEU A 78 -8.73 13.96 -10.57
CA LEU A 78 -7.72 14.86 -10.02
C LEU A 78 -6.85 15.49 -11.12
N PHE A 79 -6.62 14.77 -12.22
CA PHE A 79 -5.88 15.23 -13.39
C PHE A 79 -6.64 14.93 -14.69
N PRO A 80 -7.73 15.67 -14.99
CA PRO A 80 -8.60 15.40 -16.13
C PRO A 80 -7.93 15.65 -17.49
N GLU A 81 -6.87 16.45 -17.52
CA GLU A 81 -6.09 16.80 -18.73
C GLU A 81 -4.89 15.85 -18.97
N SER A 82 -4.88 14.70 -18.31
CA SER A 82 -3.78 13.74 -18.34
C SER A 82 -4.31 12.32 -18.53
N ASN A 83 -3.56 11.48 -19.24
CA ASN A 83 -3.90 10.07 -19.42
C ASN A 83 -3.48 9.24 -18.20
N VAL A 84 -4.20 9.40 -17.09
CA VAL A 84 -3.82 8.77 -15.82
C VAL A 84 -4.35 7.34 -15.69
N ARG A 85 -3.52 6.44 -15.14
CA ARG A 85 -3.89 5.06 -14.81
C ARG A 85 -3.65 4.80 -13.32
N ASN A 86 -4.70 4.40 -12.61
CA ASN A 86 -4.55 3.88 -11.26
C ASN A 86 -4.12 2.40 -11.33
N ARG A 87 -2.99 2.08 -10.69
CA ARG A 87 -2.43 0.73 -10.51
C ARG A 87 -2.13 0.46 -9.02
N GLY A 88 -2.87 1.12 -8.14
CA GLY A 88 -2.89 0.82 -6.71
C GLY A 88 -3.66 -0.46 -6.41
N ILE A 89 -3.19 -1.25 -5.45
CA ILE A 89 -3.89 -2.42 -4.93
C ILE A 89 -3.81 -2.44 -3.40
N GLY A 90 -4.95 -2.55 -2.72
CA GLY A 90 -5.03 -2.51 -1.28
C GLY A 90 -4.24 -3.64 -0.62
N GLY A 91 -3.42 -3.27 0.37
CA GLY A 91 -2.55 -4.21 1.08
C GLY A 91 -1.32 -4.66 0.27
N ASP A 92 -1.08 -4.12 -0.91
CA ASP A 92 0.10 -4.47 -1.72
C ASP A 92 1.40 -4.07 -0.99
N VAL A 93 2.45 -4.83 -1.27
CA VAL A 93 3.79 -4.69 -0.70
C VAL A 93 4.79 -4.56 -1.84
N THR A 94 6.03 -4.16 -1.53
CA THR A 94 7.07 -4.00 -2.56
C THR A 94 7.24 -5.24 -3.46
N MET A 95 7.21 -6.45 -2.88
CA MET A 95 7.29 -7.70 -3.63
C MET A 95 6.05 -8.00 -4.48
N GLY A 96 4.87 -7.55 -4.07
CA GLY A 96 3.64 -7.70 -4.84
C GLY A 96 3.63 -6.79 -6.07
N VAL A 97 4.12 -5.54 -5.91
CA VAL A 97 4.37 -4.63 -7.03
C VAL A 97 5.36 -5.24 -8.03
N ILE A 98 6.48 -5.80 -7.57
CA ILE A 98 7.45 -6.51 -8.43
C ILE A 98 6.77 -7.63 -9.22
N ALA A 99 5.92 -8.43 -8.57
CA ALA A 99 5.28 -9.59 -9.19
C ALA A 99 4.30 -9.25 -10.32
N ARG A 100 3.87 -7.99 -10.44
CA ARG A 100 2.92 -7.51 -11.46
C ARG A 100 3.46 -6.35 -12.29
N LEU A 101 4.76 -6.09 -12.22
CA LEU A 101 5.38 -4.90 -12.80
C LEU A 101 5.34 -4.90 -14.33
N ASP A 102 5.38 -6.09 -14.94
CA ASP A 102 5.23 -6.33 -16.39
C ASP A 102 3.94 -5.74 -16.96
N GLN A 103 2.83 -5.82 -16.20
CA GLN A 103 1.54 -5.23 -16.58
C GLN A 103 1.58 -3.71 -16.76
N ILE A 104 2.62 -3.06 -16.21
CA ILE A 104 2.90 -1.64 -16.35
C ILE A 104 3.95 -1.42 -17.45
N THR A 105 5.10 -2.08 -17.36
CA THR A 105 6.26 -1.81 -18.23
C THR A 105 6.03 -2.24 -19.68
N ASP A 106 5.21 -3.27 -19.93
CA ASP A 106 4.81 -3.66 -21.29
C ASP A 106 4.08 -2.54 -22.03
N GLY A 107 3.40 -1.66 -21.29
CA GLY A 107 2.68 -0.51 -21.82
C GLY A 107 3.56 0.69 -22.15
N GLN A 108 4.84 0.68 -21.73
CA GLN A 108 5.79 1.77 -21.94
C GLN A 108 5.25 3.15 -21.54
N PRO A 109 4.77 3.35 -20.29
CA PRO A 109 4.17 4.60 -19.87
C PRO A 109 5.18 5.75 -19.94
N ALA A 110 4.69 6.99 -20.05
CA ALA A 110 5.58 8.14 -19.96
C ALA A 110 6.12 8.32 -18.54
N GLN A 111 5.29 8.09 -17.53
CA GLN A 111 5.63 8.36 -16.13
C GLN A 111 5.06 7.30 -15.20
N ILE A 112 5.82 6.97 -14.15
CA ILE A 112 5.36 6.17 -13.01
C ILE A 112 5.57 6.98 -11.72
N PHE A 113 4.49 7.17 -10.97
CA PHE A 113 4.49 7.70 -9.61
C PHE A 113 4.33 6.51 -8.65
N LEU A 114 5.43 6.13 -7.99
CA LEU A 114 5.50 4.99 -7.08
C LEU A 114 5.33 5.46 -5.63
N LEU A 115 4.35 4.92 -4.91
CA LEU A 115 4.24 5.03 -3.46
C LEU A 115 3.94 3.65 -2.88
N ILE A 116 4.91 3.05 -2.20
CA ILE A 116 4.79 1.69 -1.65
C ILE A 116 5.72 1.52 -0.43
N GLY A 117 5.40 0.58 0.46
CA GLY A 117 6.27 0.20 1.58
C GLY A 117 5.62 0.29 2.97
N THR A 118 4.47 0.97 3.11
CA THR A 118 3.79 1.08 4.42
C THR A 118 3.26 -0.27 4.91
N ASN A 119 2.84 -1.14 3.98
CA ASN A 119 2.39 -2.49 4.30
C ASN A 119 3.56 -3.44 4.59
N ASP A 120 4.71 -3.25 3.94
CA ASP A 120 5.94 -3.98 4.27
C ASP A 120 6.38 -3.68 5.72
N LEU A 121 6.35 -2.40 6.13
CA LEU A 121 6.59 -1.99 7.52
C LEU A 121 5.60 -2.63 8.48
N PHE A 122 4.30 -2.61 8.15
CA PHE A 122 3.27 -3.28 8.95
C PHE A 122 3.51 -4.79 9.06
N GLY A 123 3.94 -5.42 7.97
CA GLY A 123 4.26 -6.85 7.89
C GLY A 123 5.60 -7.25 8.52
N GLY A 124 6.37 -6.29 9.05
CA GLY A 124 7.66 -6.55 9.71
C GLY A 124 8.81 -6.85 8.75
N VAL A 125 8.71 -6.47 7.48
CA VAL A 125 9.82 -6.57 6.52
C VAL A 125 10.92 -5.58 6.92
N SER A 126 12.18 -5.98 6.74
CA SER A 126 13.31 -5.12 7.12
C SER A 126 13.39 -3.90 6.20
N GLN A 127 13.78 -2.72 6.73
CA GLN A 127 13.95 -1.52 5.90
C GLN A 127 14.97 -1.74 4.77
N THR A 128 16.01 -2.54 5.00
CA THR A 128 16.99 -2.89 3.98
C THR A 128 16.35 -3.65 2.81
N ASP A 129 15.47 -4.61 3.09
CA ASP A 129 14.76 -5.35 2.04
C ASP A 129 13.77 -4.45 1.30
N ILE A 130 13.07 -3.55 2.01
CA ILE A 130 12.15 -2.58 1.39
C ILE A 130 12.90 -1.68 0.41
N VAL A 131 14.04 -1.12 0.84
CA VAL A 131 14.90 -0.29 -0.02
C VAL A 131 15.41 -1.10 -1.22
N ALA A 132 15.89 -2.33 -0.99
CA ALA A 132 16.37 -3.20 -2.06
C ALA A 132 15.28 -3.51 -3.08
N ASN A 133 14.05 -3.77 -2.63
CA ASN A 133 12.93 -4.05 -3.51
C ASN A 133 12.51 -2.80 -4.31
N ILE A 134 12.50 -1.61 -3.71
CA ILE A 134 12.21 -0.37 -4.44
C ILE A 134 13.29 -0.08 -5.49
N ILE A 135 14.57 -0.29 -5.17
CA ILE A 135 15.65 -0.20 -6.16
C ILE A 135 15.42 -1.19 -7.31
N ARG A 136 15.05 -2.43 -6.99
CA ARG A 136 14.75 -3.45 -7.99
C ARG A 136 13.57 -3.06 -8.89
N ILE A 137 12.51 -2.46 -8.34
CA ILE A 137 11.39 -1.93 -9.15
C ILE A 137 11.91 -0.89 -10.14
N ILE A 138 12.72 0.07 -9.71
CA ILE A 138 13.28 1.12 -10.57
C ILE A 138 14.13 0.50 -11.69
N GLU A 139 15.00 -0.45 -11.34
CA GLU A 139 15.89 -1.14 -12.29
C GLU A 139 15.08 -1.95 -13.31
N GLU A 140 14.08 -2.71 -12.89
CA GLU A 140 13.20 -3.45 -13.81
C GLU A 140 12.37 -2.53 -14.72
N VAL A 141 11.94 -1.36 -14.22
CA VAL A 141 11.29 -0.33 -15.06
C VAL A 141 12.26 0.20 -16.11
N HIS A 142 13.49 0.54 -15.74
CA HIS A 142 14.47 1.08 -16.68
C HIS A 142 14.89 0.06 -17.74
N ASP A 143 15.01 -1.22 -17.35
CA ASP A 143 15.39 -2.29 -18.27
C ASP A 143 14.26 -2.58 -19.28
N ALA A 144 13.01 -2.66 -18.79
CA ALA A 144 11.86 -3.00 -19.63
C ALA A 144 11.31 -1.78 -20.39
N SER A 145 11.36 -0.59 -19.81
CA SER A 145 10.75 0.65 -20.30
C SER A 145 11.68 1.86 -20.14
N PRO A 146 12.77 1.92 -20.92
CA PRO A 146 13.89 2.85 -20.70
C PRO A 146 13.59 4.34 -20.94
N GLN A 147 12.38 4.68 -21.39
CA GLN A 147 11.94 6.07 -21.58
C GLN A 147 10.92 6.51 -20.52
N THR A 148 10.56 5.63 -19.59
CA THR A 148 9.64 5.95 -18.50
C THR A 148 10.36 6.73 -17.41
N ASP A 149 9.84 7.91 -17.09
CA ASP A 149 10.29 8.65 -15.91
C ASP A 149 9.72 8.03 -14.64
N VAL A 150 10.58 7.76 -13.65
CA VAL A 150 10.18 7.19 -12.36
C VAL A 150 10.27 8.23 -11.25
N PHE A 151 9.15 8.46 -10.58
CA PHE A 151 9.01 9.31 -9.40
C PHE A 151 8.72 8.45 -8.19
N VAL A 152 9.68 8.33 -7.27
CA VAL A 152 9.49 7.63 -5.99
C VAL A 152 9.03 8.64 -4.96
N GLN A 153 7.85 8.40 -4.41
CA GLN A 153 7.21 9.29 -3.45
C GLN A 153 7.51 8.80 -2.03
N SER A 154 7.78 9.75 -1.13
CA SER A 154 8.01 9.38 0.27
C SER A 154 6.79 8.71 0.88
N ILE A 155 7.04 7.70 1.71
CA ILE A 155 6.00 7.01 2.48
C ILE A 155 5.35 8.06 3.38
N LEU A 156 4.02 8.15 3.32
CA LEU A 156 3.26 9.14 4.08
C LEU A 156 3.32 8.86 5.59
N PRO A 157 3.17 9.88 6.44
CA PRO A 157 3.00 9.67 7.87
C PRO A 157 1.73 8.85 8.15
N ARG A 158 1.70 8.24 9.33
CA ARG A 158 0.57 7.46 9.85
C ARG A 158 0.44 7.71 11.35
N SER A 159 0.10 6.73 12.18
CA SER A 159 0.16 6.87 13.64
C SER A 159 1.59 7.12 14.16
N GLU A 160 1.73 7.87 15.26
CA GLU A 160 3.03 8.22 15.90
C GLU A 160 3.96 7.00 16.10
N SER A 161 3.39 5.82 16.35
CA SER A 161 4.15 4.57 16.53
C SER A 161 5.03 4.17 15.34
N TYR A 162 4.75 4.69 14.13
CA TYR A 162 5.54 4.41 12.94
C TYR A 162 6.49 5.55 12.55
N GLN A 163 6.44 6.70 13.22
CA GLN A 163 7.17 7.91 12.85
C GLN A 163 8.65 7.61 12.55
N GLU A 164 9.38 7.08 13.55
CA GLU A 164 10.81 6.80 13.43
C GLU A 164 11.12 5.83 12.27
N SER A 165 10.29 4.79 12.11
CA SER A 165 10.47 3.80 11.05
C SER A 165 10.27 4.38 9.65
N ILE A 166 9.30 5.29 9.49
CA ILE A 166 9.00 5.93 8.22
C ILE A 166 10.04 6.99 7.89
N GLU A 167 10.44 7.82 8.86
CA GLU A 167 11.47 8.84 8.66
C GLU A 167 12.81 8.19 8.28
N SER A 168 13.20 7.12 8.98
CA SER A 168 14.40 6.35 8.66
C SER A 168 14.32 5.73 7.25
N LEU A 169 13.18 5.11 6.91
CA LEU A 169 13.00 4.49 5.60
C LEU A 169 12.99 5.52 4.47
N ASN A 170 12.29 6.64 4.63
CA ASN A 170 12.28 7.74 3.66
C ASN A 170 13.68 8.31 3.44
N SER A 171 14.46 8.52 4.50
CA SER A 171 15.84 8.99 4.40
C SER A 171 16.75 7.98 3.67
N ALA A 172 16.59 6.69 3.97
CA ALA A 172 17.32 5.62 3.29
C ALA A 172 16.96 5.55 1.80
N LEU A 173 15.68 5.67 1.45
CA LEU A 173 15.20 5.68 0.07
C LEU A 173 15.72 6.88 -0.71
N GLU A 174 15.57 8.09 -0.18
CA GLU A 174 16.05 9.33 -0.80
C GLU A 174 17.54 9.22 -1.17
N THR A 175 18.34 8.67 -0.25
CA THR A 175 19.78 8.44 -0.47
C THR A 175 20.04 7.35 -1.50
N ALA A 176 19.30 6.23 -1.43
CA ALA A 176 19.59 5.05 -2.23
C ALA A 176 19.17 5.18 -3.70
N ILE A 177 18.22 6.05 -4.03
CA ILE A 177 17.71 6.25 -5.39
C ILE A 177 18.39 7.40 -6.15
N VAL A 178 19.35 8.10 -5.54
CA VAL A 178 20.06 9.22 -6.19
C VAL A 178 20.62 8.78 -7.54
N GLY A 179 20.25 9.50 -8.61
CA GLY A 179 20.66 9.21 -9.98
C GLY A 179 19.95 8.03 -10.63
N LYS A 180 19.03 7.35 -9.92
CA LYS A 180 18.19 6.26 -10.43
C LYS A 180 16.75 6.69 -10.64
N ALA A 181 16.19 7.55 -9.81
CA ALA A 181 14.82 8.04 -9.96
C ALA A 181 14.69 9.43 -9.33
N THR A 182 13.57 10.10 -9.60
CA THR A 182 13.25 11.37 -8.96
C THR A 182 12.59 11.12 -7.60
N TRP A 183 13.17 11.64 -6.53
CA TRP A 183 12.55 11.65 -5.21
C TRP A 183 11.49 12.75 -5.11
N VAL A 184 10.30 12.40 -4.62
CA VAL A 184 9.19 13.33 -4.38
C VAL A 184 8.82 13.27 -2.90
N ASN A 185 9.25 14.28 -2.14
CA ASN A 185 9.03 14.29 -0.70
C ASN A 185 7.65 14.85 -0.33
N LEU A 186 6.67 13.95 -0.15
CA LEU A 186 5.31 14.27 0.28
C LEU A 186 5.17 14.32 1.80
N TYR A 187 5.88 13.46 2.53
CA TYR A 187 5.76 13.24 3.98
C TYR A 187 5.52 14.51 4.82
N PRO A 188 6.30 15.61 4.70
CA PRO A 188 6.09 16.80 5.52
C PRO A 188 4.75 17.50 5.30
N LEU A 189 4.12 17.30 4.13
CA LEU A 189 2.84 17.94 3.78
C LEU A 189 1.64 17.30 4.46
N PHE A 190 1.83 16.12 5.06
CA PHE A 190 0.76 15.33 5.67
C PHE A 190 0.88 15.27 7.20
N LEU A 191 1.93 15.83 7.79
CA LEU A 191 2.13 15.83 9.22
C LEU A 191 1.16 16.75 9.93
N ASP A 192 0.74 16.34 11.13
CA ASP A 192 0.05 17.20 12.08
C ASP A 192 0.96 18.33 12.62
N GLU A 193 0.39 19.23 13.43
CA GLU A 193 1.13 20.32 14.05
C GLU A 193 2.27 19.86 14.97
N THR A 194 2.23 18.62 15.47
CA THR A 194 3.26 18.04 16.34
C THR A 194 4.44 17.48 15.54
N GLY A 195 4.24 17.24 14.24
CA GLY A 195 5.23 16.64 13.35
C GLY A 195 5.41 15.13 13.57
N LYS A 196 4.44 14.44 14.18
CA LYS A 196 4.60 13.05 14.60
C LYS A 196 3.64 12.06 13.96
N SER A 197 2.43 12.50 13.66
CA SER A 197 1.40 11.69 13.03
C SER A 197 0.87 12.37 11.78
N ILE A 198 0.09 11.63 10.99
CA ILE A 198 -0.71 12.24 9.93
C ILE A 198 -1.77 13.20 10.52
N ASP A 199 -2.00 14.32 9.85
CA ASP A 199 -3.03 15.30 10.22
C ASP A 199 -4.45 14.68 10.14
N ASP A 200 -5.21 14.77 11.23
CA ASP A 200 -6.60 14.28 11.34
C ASP A 200 -7.58 14.94 10.36
N SER A 201 -7.24 16.10 9.80
CA SER A 201 -8.01 16.73 8.71
C SER A 201 -7.77 16.05 7.35
N LEU A 202 -6.67 15.30 7.23
CA LEU A 202 -6.25 14.60 6.02
C LEU A 202 -6.47 13.08 6.11
N SER A 203 -6.68 12.52 7.31
CA SER A 203 -6.93 11.09 7.54
C SER A 203 -7.98 10.86 8.62
N ASN A 204 -8.74 9.76 8.53
CA ASN A 204 -9.73 9.36 9.54
C ASN A 204 -9.41 8.02 10.23
N ASP A 205 -8.29 7.40 9.89
CA ASP A 205 -7.85 6.11 10.44
C ASP A 205 -6.33 6.05 10.66
N GLU A 206 -5.68 7.22 10.67
CA GLU A 206 -4.23 7.40 10.81
C GLU A 206 -3.41 6.70 9.71
N LEU A 207 -3.99 6.40 8.54
CA LEU A 207 -3.28 5.75 7.42
C LEU A 207 -3.76 6.23 6.05
N HIS A 208 -5.06 6.13 5.79
CA HIS A 208 -5.65 6.45 4.50
C HIS A 208 -6.08 7.91 4.43
N LEU A 209 -6.06 8.44 3.22
CA LEU A 209 -6.36 9.84 2.98
C LEU A 209 -7.88 10.07 2.82
N LEU A 210 -8.36 11.12 3.47
CA LEU A 210 -9.58 11.81 3.11
C LEU A 210 -9.40 12.57 1.79
N GLY A 211 -10.50 13.04 1.22
CA GLY A 211 -10.48 13.81 -0.03
C GLY A 211 -9.51 15.01 0.01
N GLN A 212 -9.43 15.70 1.15
CA GLN A 212 -8.49 16.82 1.32
C GLN A 212 -7.02 16.38 1.23
N GLY A 213 -6.67 15.20 1.74
CA GLY A 213 -5.34 14.61 1.59
C GLY A 213 -4.97 14.37 0.13
N TYR A 214 -5.91 13.88 -0.69
CA TYR A 214 -5.69 13.74 -2.13
C TYR A 214 -5.54 15.08 -2.87
N ILE A 215 -6.18 16.15 -2.39
CA ILE A 215 -5.97 17.50 -2.94
C ILE A 215 -4.56 18.00 -2.64
N VAL A 216 -4.08 17.82 -1.40
CA VAL A 216 -2.69 18.14 -1.02
C VAL A 216 -1.69 17.39 -1.89
N TRP A 217 -1.91 16.08 -2.07
CA TRP A 217 -1.07 15.26 -2.94
C TRP A 217 -1.07 15.77 -4.37
N ARG A 218 -2.25 15.97 -4.96
CA ARG A 218 -2.40 16.46 -6.34
C ARG A 218 -1.60 17.74 -6.54
N ASP A 219 -1.74 18.71 -5.65
CA ASP A 219 -1.10 20.02 -5.78
C ASP A 219 0.42 19.93 -5.66
N ALA A 220 0.92 19.03 -4.81
CA ALA A 220 2.35 18.80 -4.65
C ALA A 220 3.02 18.27 -5.94
N ILE A 221 2.32 17.43 -6.71
CA ILE A 221 2.89 16.76 -7.89
C ILE A 221 2.41 17.33 -9.23
N ALA A 222 1.45 18.25 -9.24
CA ALA A 222 0.81 18.74 -10.48
C ALA A 222 1.81 19.29 -11.53
N HIS A 223 2.93 19.85 -11.08
CA HIS A 223 3.98 20.38 -11.95
C HIS A 223 4.83 19.28 -12.63
N LEU A 224 4.78 18.04 -12.13
CA LEU A 224 5.48 16.89 -12.67
C LEU A 224 4.62 16.10 -13.67
N ILE A 225 3.29 16.25 -13.62
CA ILE A 225 2.35 15.46 -14.42
C ILE A 225 2.36 15.91 -15.89
N ASN A 226 2.56 14.95 -16.79
CA ASN A 226 2.42 15.18 -18.23
C ASN A 226 0.97 15.49 -18.61
N ARG A 227 0.79 16.47 -19.50
CA ARG A 227 -0.52 16.81 -20.08
C ARG A 227 -0.68 16.07 -21.41
N SER A 228 -1.88 15.55 -21.65
CA SER A 228 -2.24 14.85 -22.90
C SER A 228 -2.53 15.79 -24.04
#